data_AF-A0A2M8ED14-F1
#
_entry.id   AF-A0A2M8ED14-F1
#
_cell.length_a   1.000
_cell.length_b   1.000
_cell.length_c   1.000
_cell.angle_alpha   90.00
_cell.angle_beta   90.00
_cell.angle_gamma   90.00
#
_symmetry.space_group_name_H-M   'P 1'
#
loop_
_entity.id
_entity.type
_entity.pdbx_description
1 polymer ?
#
loop_
_entity_poly.entity_id
_entity_poly.type
_entity_poly.pdbx_seq_one_letter_code
_entity_poly.pdbx_strand_id
1 'polypeptide(L)' 'MVLHGNRLDDLRDLLVQVLKNQPLAVLEPEVILLQSNGMKHWLEIALASDDALGICAATRMDLPGAYLWQVYRAVLGP' A
#
# COMPACT_ATOMS: atom_id res chain seq x y z
N MET A 1 -3.00 -14.39 5.35
CA MET A 1 -1.91 -14.35 6.35
C MET A 1 -1.99 -13.03 7.07
N VAL A 2 -1.81 -13.00 8.40
CA VAL A 2 -1.76 -11.74 9.18
C VAL A 2 -0.35 -11.65 9.77
N LEU A 3 0.29 -10.51 9.58
CA LEU A 3 1.65 -10.24 10.04
C LEU A 3 1.60 -9.15 11.10
N HIS A 4 2.27 -9.39 12.23
CA HIS A 4 2.34 -8.45 13.34
C HIS A 4 3.78 -7.95 13.49
N GLY A 5 3.94 -6.65 13.70
CA GLY A 5 5.23 -6.02 13.95
C GLY A 5 5.12 -5.04 15.11
N ASN A 6 6.19 -4.94 15.91
CA ASN A 6 6.25 -4.01 17.03
C ASN A 6 6.67 -2.60 16.58
N ARG A 7 7.34 -2.50 15.44
CA ARG A 7 7.70 -1.24 14.78
C ARG A 7 7.14 -1.22 13.38
N LEU A 8 6.68 -0.04 12.96
CA LEU A 8 6.06 0.14 11.66
C LEU A 8 7.10 0.05 10.53
N ASP A 9 8.34 0.47 10.80
CA ASP A 9 9.49 0.31 9.91
C ASP A 9 9.74 -1.16 9.52
N ASP A 10 9.64 -2.09 10.47
CA ASP A 10 9.84 -3.52 10.19
C ASP A 10 8.77 -4.05 9.22
N LEU A 11 7.51 -3.60 9.39
CA LEU A 11 6.41 -3.95 8.50
C LEU A 11 6.54 -3.29 7.13
N ARG A 12 7.08 -2.07 7.06
CA ARG A 12 7.43 -1.42 5.79
C ARG A 12 8.50 -2.21 5.06
N ASP A 13 9.57 -2.63 5.72
CA ASP A 13 10.65 -3.39 5.07
C ASP A 13 10.15 -4.71 4.52
N LEU A 14 9.26 -5.37 5.25
CA LEU A 14 8.57 -6.56 4.77
C LEU A 14 7.67 -6.26 3.57
N LEU A 15 6.92 -5.16 3.58
CA LEU A 15 6.12 -4.73 2.44
C LEU A 15 6.99 -4.49 1.20
N VAL A 16 8.13 -3.78 1.33
CA VAL A 16 9.07 -3.56 0.22
C VAL A 16 9.54 -4.89 -0.37
N GLN A 17 9.86 -5.87 0.47
CA GLN A 17 10.24 -7.20 -0.01
C GLN A 17 9.11 -7.90 -0.76
N VAL A 18 7.87 -7.82 -0.26
CA VAL A 18 6.70 -8.41 -0.94
C VAL A 18 6.50 -7.79 -2.31
N LEU A 19 6.52 -6.45 -2.41
CA LEU A 19 6.34 -5.72 -3.67
C LEU A 19 7.42 -6.07 -4.69
N LYS A 20 8.69 -6.19 -4.27
CA LYS A 20 9.80 -6.59 -5.16
C LYS A 20 9.68 -8.05 -5.63
N ASN A 21 9.21 -8.94 -4.78
CA ASN A 21 9.16 -10.37 -5.07
C ASN A 21 7.90 -10.80 -5.83
N GLN A 22 6.84 -9.99 -5.79
CA GLN A 22 5.54 -10.27 -6.41
C GLN A 22 5.02 -9.03 -7.14
N PRO A 23 5.66 -8.63 -8.26
CA PRO A 23 5.21 -7.46 -9.01
C PRO A 23 3.84 -7.71 -9.66
N LEU A 24 2.98 -6.70 -9.64
CA LEU A 24 1.68 -6.69 -10.33
C LEU A 24 1.85 -6.59 -11.85
N ALA A 25 0.73 -6.68 -12.58
CA ALA A 25 0.73 -6.47 -14.03
C ALA A 25 1.11 -5.02 -14.39
N VAL A 26 1.55 -4.81 -15.63
CA VAL A 26 1.92 -3.48 -16.12
C VAL A 26 0.73 -2.52 -16.01
N LEU A 27 0.98 -1.34 -15.43
CA LEU A 27 -0.02 -0.28 -15.14
C LEU A 27 -1.10 -0.67 -14.12
N GLU A 28 -0.98 -1.83 -13.47
CA GLU A 28 -1.84 -2.17 -12.34
C GLU A 28 -1.33 -1.44 -11.08
N PRO A 29 -2.19 -0.67 -10.39
CA PRO A 29 -1.75 0.10 -9.24
C PRO A 29 -1.68 -0.76 -7.97
N GLU A 30 -0.63 -0.56 -7.18
CA GLU A 30 -0.54 -1.13 -5.83
C GLU A 30 -1.59 -0.50 -4.92
N VAL A 31 -2.45 -1.29 -4.29
CA VAL A 31 -3.50 -0.78 -3.39
C VAL A 31 -3.12 -1.05 -1.94
N ILE A 32 -2.89 0.01 -1.17
CA ILE A 32 -2.48 -0.07 0.23
C ILE A 32 -3.51 0.67 1.08
N LEU A 33 -4.09 -0.03 2.07
CA LEU A 33 -5.08 0.55 2.99
C LEU A 33 -4.40 1.06 4.26
N LEU A 34 -4.67 2.32 4.62
CA LEU A 34 -4.01 3.01 5.73
C LEU A 34 -5.03 3.67 6.65
N GLN A 35 -4.71 3.81 7.94
CA GLN A 35 -5.67 4.33 8.94
C GLN A 35 -5.68 5.86 9.04
N SER A 36 -4.70 6.55 8.45
CA SER A 36 -4.61 8.01 8.52
C SER A 36 -3.82 8.59 7.35
N ASN A 37 -4.03 9.89 7.11
CA ASN A 37 -3.24 10.63 6.12
C ASN A 37 -1.77 10.77 6.52
N GLY A 38 -1.46 10.79 7.82
CA GLY A 38 -0.07 10.80 8.29
C GLY A 38 0.68 9.52 7.90
N MET A 39 0.04 8.36 8.05
CA MET A 39 0.60 7.09 7.60
C MET A 39 0.79 7.04 6.07
N LYS A 40 -0.16 7.62 5.32
CA LYS A 40 -0.04 7.74 3.87
C LYS A 40 1.24 8.49 3.49
N HIS A 41 1.41 9.70 4.01
CA HIS A 41 2.57 10.50 3.65
C HIS A 41 3.90 9.87 4.09
N TRP A 42 3.93 9.28 5.29
CA TRP A 42 5.10 8.56 5.77
C TRP A 42 5.46 7.39 4.85
N LEU A 43 4.49 6.58 4.44
CA LEU A 43 4.74 5.43 3.59
C LEU A 43 5.11 5.83 2.16
N GLU A 44 4.52 6.89 1.61
CA GLU A 44 4.89 7.43 0.29
C GLU A 44 6.38 7.80 0.25
N ILE A 45 6.86 8.55 1.24
CA ILE A 45 8.27 8.93 1.34
C ILE A 45 9.14 7.69 1.55
N ALA A 46 8.74 6.80 2.45
CA ALA A 46 9.52 5.64 2.81
C ALA A 46 9.60 4.57 1.70
N LEU A 47 8.61 4.51 0.79
CA LEU A 47 8.69 3.67 -0.41
C LEU A 47 9.52 4.34 -1.51
N ALA A 48 9.45 5.67 -1.63
CA ALA A 48 10.18 6.43 -2.64
C ALA A 48 11.69 6.56 -2.35
N SER A 49 12.15 6.27 -1.14
CA SER A 49 13.57 6.36 -0.80
C SER A 49 14.43 5.35 -1.59
N ASP A 50 15.70 5.71 -1.83
CA ASP A 50 16.64 4.92 -2.63
C ASP A 50 16.96 3.55 -2.03
N ASP A 51 16.87 3.42 -0.70
CA ASP A 51 17.02 2.16 0.03
C ASP A 51 15.77 1.25 -0.05
N ALA A 52 14.64 1.77 -0.54
CA ALA A 52 13.39 1.05 -0.75
C ALA A 52 13.13 0.76 -2.24
N LEU A 53 12.18 1.44 -2.88
CA LEU A 53 11.84 1.27 -4.30
C LEU A 53 12.47 2.33 -5.20
N GLY A 54 13.03 3.41 -4.65
CA GLY A 54 13.57 4.56 -5.39
C GLY A 54 12.51 5.46 -6.04
N ILE A 55 11.25 5.02 -6.08
CA ILE A 55 10.09 5.79 -6.52
C ILE A 55 8.82 5.19 -5.92
N CYS A 56 7.89 6.04 -5.47
CA CYS A 56 6.53 5.65 -5.14
C CYS A 56 5.59 6.19 -6.22
N ALA A 57 5.22 5.35 -7.17
CA ALA A 57 4.36 5.70 -8.30
C ALA A 57 3.36 4.58 -8.58
N ALA A 58 2.24 4.91 -9.23
CA ALA A 58 1.13 3.99 -9.45
C ALA A 58 0.61 3.33 -8.15
N THR A 59 0.85 3.95 -6.99
CA THR A 59 0.36 3.46 -5.70
C THR A 59 -0.91 4.19 -5.32
N ARG A 60 -1.93 3.43 -4.94
CA ARG A 60 -3.18 3.92 -4.40
C ARG A 60 -3.22 3.68 -2.90
N MET A 61 -3.18 4.77 -2.15
CA MET A 61 -3.28 4.74 -0.69
C MET A 61 -4.65 5.27 -0.24
N ASP A 62 -5.51 4.34 0.19
CA ASP A 62 -6.91 4.61 0.54
C ASP A 62 -7.16 4.38 2.05
N LEU A 63 -8.14 5.11 2.59
CA LEU A 63 -8.70 4.79 3.91
C LEU A 63 -9.64 3.57 3.81
N PRO A 64 -9.71 2.71 4.85
CA PRO A 64 -10.53 1.50 4.83
C PRO A 64 -11.99 1.74 4.43
N GLY A 65 -12.63 2.79 4.98
CA GLY A 65 -14.03 3.09 4.68
C GLY A 65 -14.26 3.48 3.22
N ALA A 66 -13.36 4.28 2.64
CA ALA A 66 -13.45 4.70 1.25
C ALA A 66 -13.22 3.52 0.29
N TYR A 67 -12.30 2.62 0.63
CA TYR A 67 -12.05 1.42 -0.16
C TYR A 67 -13.20 0.42 -0.08
N LEU A 68 -13.77 0.22 1.12
CA LEU A 68 -14.91 -0.68 1.30
C LEU A 68 -16.10 -0.31 0.41
N TRP A 69 -16.39 0.98 0.28
CA TRP A 69 -17.44 1.45 -0.64
C TRP A 69 -17.16 1.09 -2.10
N GLN A 70 -15.91 1.19 -2.54
CA GLN A 70 -15.53 0.83 -3.90
C GLN A 70 -15.68 -0.68 -4.14
N VAL A 71 -15.30 -1.50 -3.16
CA VAL A 71 -15.50 -2.95 -3.23
C VAL A 71 -16.99 -3.27 -3.33
N TYR A 72 -17.85 -2.62 -2.55
CA TYR A 72 -19.30 -2.80 -2.70
C TYR A 72 -19.79 -2.47 -4.11
N ARG A 73 -19.35 -1.35 -4.68
CA ARG A 73 -19.72 -0.94 -6.05
C ARG A 73 -19.19 -1.90 -7.11
N ALA A 74 -18.00 -2.45 -6.92
CA ALA A 74 -17.39 -3.39 -7.86
C ALA A 74 -18.10 -4.76 -7.86
N VAL A 75 -18.57 -5.22 -6.69
CA VAL A 75 -19.19 -6.55 -6.55
C VAL A 75 -20.71 -6.51 -6.76
N LEU A 76 -21.39 -5.52 -6.20
CA LEU A 76 -22.86 -5.44 -6.19
C LEU A 76 -23.44 -4.59 -7.33
N GLY A 77 -22.57 -3.88 -8.07
CA GLY A 77 -22.99 -2.98 -9.14
C GLY A 77 -23.26 -1.55 -8.65
N PRO A 78 -23.52 -0.64 -9.60
CA PRO A 78 -23.74 0.78 -9.33
C PRO A 78 -25.08 1.10 -8.67
#